data_AF-A0A0N5BXR0-F1
#
_entry.id   AF-A0A0N5BXR0-F1
#
_cell.length_a   1.000
_cell.length_b   1.000
_cell.length_c   1.000
_cell.angle_alpha   90.00
_cell.angle_beta   90.00
_cell.angle_gamma   90.00
#
_symmetry.space_group_name_H-M   'P 1'
#
loop_
_entity.id
_entity.type
_entity.pdbx_description
1 polymer ?
#
loop_
_entity_poly.entity_id
_entity_poly.type
_entity_poly.pdbx_seq_one_letter_code
_entity_poly.pdbx_strand_id
1 'polypeptide(L)'
;MEMTLVIRLVKLTKTSLTLVAVTISAPDAPSVEDDIHKELVKRAGELVKNVDKDWNGSYLEDENSYAVYMSNHDVLYTVSRTKFIEFFEHCDELLKVRCIYMCFDKQKIFKERFGIPFALRSIGFKMLNPDECPASIDKSSYVVMRYRLYI
;
A
#
# COMPACT_ATOMS: atom_id res chain seq x y z
N MET A 1 -8.62 -28.03 25.14
CA MET A 1 -8.01 -29.21 25.79
C MET A 1 -6.61 -28.77 26.20
N GLU A 2 -6.50 -28.22 27.40
CA GLU A 2 -5.24 -27.72 27.96
C GLU A 2 -4.48 -28.88 28.61
N MET A 3 -3.17 -28.98 28.38
CA MET A 3 -2.29 -29.86 29.13
C MET A 3 -1.32 -29.02 29.95
N THR A 4 -1.54 -28.97 31.26
CA THR A 4 -0.60 -28.42 32.24
C THR A 4 0.37 -29.52 32.66
N LEU A 5 1.66 -29.37 32.35
CA LEU A 5 2.70 -30.31 32.77
C LEU A 5 3.35 -29.81 34.08
N VAL A 6 3.15 -30.55 35.17
CA VAL A 6 3.76 -30.29 36.48
C VAL A 6 5.06 -31.09 36.58
N ILE A 7 6.21 -30.42 36.71
CA ILE A 7 7.51 -31.07 36.87
C ILE A 7 8.00 -30.90 38.31
N ARG A 8 8.26 -32.04 39.00
CA ARG A 8 8.84 -32.12 40.35
C ARG A 8 10.29 -31.63 40.36
N LEU A 9 10.62 -30.73 41.28
CA LEU A 9 12.00 -30.31 41.56
C LEU A 9 12.73 -31.39 42.38
N VAL A 10 13.78 -31.97 41.80
CA VAL A 10 14.82 -32.69 42.55
C VAL A 10 16.10 -31.85 42.48
N LYS A 11 16.50 -31.29 43.62
CA LYS A 11 17.87 -30.74 43.87
C LYS A 11 18.79 -31.95 44.06
N LEU A 12 20.06 -32.01 43.66
CA LEU A 12 21.13 -31.03 43.48
C LEU A 12 22.32 -31.81 42.86
N THR A 13 23.08 -31.28 41.90
CA THR A 13 24.56 -31.20 41.91
C THR A 13 25.10 -30.56 40.62
N LYS A 14 26.13 -29.72 40.79
CA LYS A 14 26.80 -28.85 39.80
C LYS A 14 27.42 -29.62 38.62
N THR A 15 26.93 -29.37 37.40
CA THR A 15 27.76 -29.32 36.19
C THR A 15 27.07 -28.42 35.16
N SER A 16 27.76 -27.40 34.66
CA SER A 16 27.22 -26.49 33.63
C SER A 16 27.17 -27.24 32.29
N LEU A 17 25.97 -27.61 31.85
CA LEU A 17 25.73 -28.11 30.50
C LEU A 17 25.17 -26.96 29.67
N THR A 18 25.98 -26.43 28.76
CA THR A 18 25.54 -25.43 27.78
C THR A 18 24.57 -26.12 26.83
N LEU A 19 23.29 -25.78 26.94
CA LEU A 19 22.22 -26.28 26.08
C LEU A 19 22.28 -25.52 24.75
N VAL A 20 22.89 -26.11 23.72
CA VAL A 20 22.79 -25.58 22.36
C VAL A 20 21.42 -25.98 21.84
N ALA A 21 20.46 -25.07 21.98
CA ALA A 21 19.17 -25.19 21.32
C ALA A 21 19.39 -25.00 19.81
N VAL A 22 19.49 -26.10 19.07
CA VAL A 22 19.35 -26.08 17.61
C VAL A 22 17.86 -25.90 17.34
N THR A 23 17.45 -24.64 17.14
CA THR A 23 16.15 -24.34 16.55
C THR A 23 16.16 -24.86 15.12
N ILE A 24 15.51 -25.99 14.88
CA ILE A 24 15.18 -26.45 13.54
C ILE A 24 14.06 -25.52 13.05
N SER A 25 14.43 -24.43 12.37
CA SER A 25 13.45 -23.64 11.60
C SER A 25 12.94 -24.51 10.46
N ALA A 26 11.69 -24.94 10.56
CA ALA A 26 10.95 -25.43 9.41
C ALA A 26 10.80 -24.28 8.39
N PRO A 27 10.89 -24.54 7.08
CA PRO A 27 10.83 -23.48 6.08
C PRO A 27 9.45 -22.83 6.09
N ASP A 28 9.45 -21.49 6.11
CA ASP A 28 8.28 -20.61 6.17
C ASP A 28 7.21 -21.00 5.15
N ALA A 29 6.10 -21.57 5.62
CA ALA A 29 4.88 -21.64 4.82
C ALA A 29 4.28 -20.23 4.75
N PRO A 30 3.91 -19.71 3.57
CA PRO A 30 3.27 -18.40 3.46
C PRO A 30 2.01 -18.39 4.32
N SER A 31 1.85 -17.35 5.13
CA SER A 31 0.68 -17.23 5.99
C SER A 31 -0.55 -16.93 5.11
N VAL A 32 -1.71 -17.47 5.48
CA VAL A 32 -2.98 -17.22 4.76
C VAL A 32 -3.28 -15.71 4.66
N GLU A 33 -2.78 -14.92 5.61
CA GLU A 33 -2.92 -13.46 5.64
C GLU A 33 -2.13 -12.77 4.52
N ASP A 34 -0.92 -13.25 4.21
CA ASP A 34 -0.12 -12.73 3.10
C ASP A 34 -0.80 -12.94 1.75
N ASP A 35 -1.46 -14.09 1.58
CA ASP A 35 -2.18 -14.41 0.35
C ASP A 35 -3.44 -13.56 0.18
N ILE A 36 -4.16 -13.27 1.28
CA ILE A 36 -5.31 -12.34 1.26
C ILE A 36 -4.85 -10.93 0.90
N HIS A 37 -3.78 -10.44 1.52
CA HIS A 37 -3.27 -9.10 1.26
C HIS A 37 -2.86 -8.93 -0.21
N LYS A 38 -2.15 -9.92 -0.78
CA LYS A 38 -1.77 -9.91 -2.21
C LYS A 38 -2.99 -9.84 -3.12
N GLU A 39 -4.06 -10.57 -2.83
CA GLU A 39 -5.28 -10.51 -3.65
C GLU A 39 -5.99 -9.15 -3.51
N LEU A 40 -5.99 -8.54 -2.32
CA LEU A 40 -6.52 -7.18 -2.13
C LEU A 40 -5.71 -6.14 -2.91
N VAL A 41 -4.37 -6.25 -2.91
CA VAL A 41 -3.50 -5.38 -3.71
C VAL A 41 -3.76 -5.56 -5.20
N LYS A 42 -3.86 -6.81 -5.67
CA LYS A 42 -4.17 -7.12 -7.06
C LYS A 42 -5.51 -6.53 -7.48
N ARG A 43 -6.55 -6.69 -6.66
CA ARG A 43 -7.87 -6.09 -6.89
C ARG A 43 -7.82 -4.56 -6.96
N ALA A 44 -7.02 -3.91 -6.12
CA ALA A 44 -6.82 -2.47 -6.21
C ALA A 44 -6.22 -2.07 -7.58
N GLY A 45 -5.30 -2.87 -8.12
CA GLY A 45 -4.73 -2.70 -9.46
C GLY A 45 -5.78 -2.79 -10.57
N GLU A 46 -6.68 -3.77 -10.49
CA GLU A 46 -7.79 -3.94 -11.42
C GLU A 46 -8.80 -2.79 -11.34
N LEU A 47 -9.11 -2.31 -10.13
CA LEU A 47 -9.99 -1.17 -9.92
C LEU A 47 -9.43 0.11 -10.55
N VAL A 48 -8.12 0.37 -10.42
CA VAL A 48 -7.46 1.49 -11.12
C VAL A 48 -7.64 1.40 -12.63
N LYS A 49 -7.50 0.20 -13.21
CA LYS A 49 -7.71 -0.02 -14.65
C LYS A 49 -9.15 0.21 -15.10
N ASN A 50 -10.12 0.00 -14.21
CA ASN A 50 -11.52 0.31 -14.45
C ASN A 50 -11.84 1.80 -14.36
N VAL A 51 -11.01 2.59 -13.65
CA VAL A 51 -11.11 4.06 -13.63
C VAL A 51 -10.67 4.61 -14.99
N ASP A 52 -9.49 4.19 -15.44
CA ASP A 52 -8.95 4.50 -16.76
C ASP A 52 -7.92 3.41 -17.13
N LYS A 53 -8.05 2.87 -18.34
CA LYS A 53 -7.24 1.73 -18.83
C LYS A 53 -5.74 2.03 -18.86
N ASP A 54 -5.37 3.30 -19.03
CA ASP A 54 -3.98 3.72 -19.19
C ASP A 54 -3.33 4.09 -17.85
N TRP A 55 -4.08 4.04 -16.75
CA TRP A 55 -3.57 4.24 -15.39
C TRP A 55 -3.01 2.94 -14.83
N ASN A 56 -2.00 3.03 -13.96
CA ASN A 56 -1.40 1.86 -13.31
C ASN A 56 -1.39 2.04 -11.78
N GLY A 57 -1.75 1.00 -11.04
CA GLY A 57 -1.68 1.00 -9.59
C GLY A 57 -0.46 0.23 -9.08
N SER A 58 0.09 0.66 -7.95
CA SER A 58 1.17 -0.02 -7.25
C SER A 58 1.01 0.16 -5.75
N TYR A 59 1.13 -0.93 -5.01
CA TYR A 59 1.20 -0.88 -3.56
C TYR A 59 2.63 -0.59 -3.10
N LEU A 60 2.76 0.33 -2.14
CA LEU A 60 4.01 0.76 -1.55
C LEU A 60 4.11 0.13 -0.17
N GLU A 61 4.80 -1.02 -0.08
CA GLU A 61 4.92 -1.80 1.16
C GLU A 61 5.58 -1.01 2.29
N ASP A 62 6.55 -0.16 1.95
CA ASP A 62 7.33 0.67 2.88
C ASP A 62 6.47 1.69 3.65
N GLU A 63 5.42 2.17 3.01
CA GLU A 63 4.56 3.26 3.53
C GLU A 63 3.14 2.79 3.86
N ASN A 64 2.83 1.49 3.71
CA ASN A 64 1.46 0.95 3.68
C ASN A 64 0.53 1.90 2.89
N SER A 65 0.91 2.18 1.65
CA SER A 65 0.29 3.23 0.84
C SER A 65 0.06 2.73 -0.58
N TYR A 66 -0.78 3.43 -1.34
CA TYR A 66 -1.09 3.04 -2.71
C TYR A 66 -0.78 4.18 -3.68
N ALA A 67 -0.01 3.89 -4.74
CA ALA A 67 0.32 4.83 -5.80
C ALA A 67 -0.48 4.53 -7.07
N VAL A 68 -0.99 5.58 -7.71
CA VAL A 68 -1.68 5.54 -8.99
C VAL A 68 -0.90 6.40 -9.98
N TYR A 69 -0.33 5.76 -10.99
CA TYR A 69 0.45 6.38 -12.05
C TYR A 69 -0.43 6.67 -13.25
N MET A 70 -0.59 7.96 -13.54
CA MET A 70 -1.42 8.43 -14.63
C MET A 70 -0.56 8.72 -15.86
N SER A 71 -1.04 8.26 -16.99
CA SER A 71 -0.42 8.50 -18.30
C SER A 71 -1.22 9.51 -19.12
N ASN A 72 -2.38 9.99 -18.69
CA ASN A 72 -3.09 11.08 -19.34
C ASN A 72 -3.81 11.93 -18.30
N HIS A 73 -3.48 13.23 -18.26
CA HIS A 73 -3.94 14.16 -17.22
C HIS A 73 -4.99 15.15 -17.73
N ASP A 74 -5.21 15.18 -19.05
CA ASP A 74 -5.95 16.22 -19.74
C ASP A 74 -7.44 15.90 -19.98
N VAL A 75 -7.88 14.67 -19.69
CA VAL A 75 -9.25 14.22 -20.04
C VAL A 75 -10.01 13.75 -18.79
N LEU A 76 -10.78 14.65 -18.18
CA LEU A 76 -11.78 14.28 -17.17
C LEU A 76 -12.91 13.41 -17.75
N TYR A 77 -13.11 13.43 -19.07
CA TYR A 77 -14.20 12.70 -19.74
C TYR A 77 -14.02 11.18 -19.75
N THR A 78 -12.80 10.66 -19.61
CA THR A 78 -12.54 9.20 -19.60
C THR A 78 -12.61 8.61 -18.20
N VAL A 79 -12.53 9.44 -17.16
CA VAL A 79 -12.48 9.00 -15.77
C VAL A 79 -13.89 8.71 -15.27
N SER A 80 -14.17 7.44 -14.97
CA SER A 80 -15.43 7.06 -14.33
C SER A 80 -15.41 7.41 -12.84
N ARG A 81 -16.23 8.39 -12.43
CA ARG A 81 -16.37 8.81 -11.02
C ARG A 81 -16.77 7.64 -10.12
N THR A 82 -17.73 6.82 -10.54
CA THR A 82 -18.21 5.67 -9.76
C THR A 82 -17.08 4.66 -9.53
N LYS A 83 -16.26 4.40 -10.56
CA LYS A 83 -15.11 3.50 -10.45
C LYS A 83 -14.00 4.07 -9.59
N PHE A 84 -13.80 5.40 -9.63
CA PHE A 84 -12.84 6.05 -8.76
C PHE A 84 -13.25 5.93 -7.28
N ILE A 85 -14.54 6.07 -6.97
CA ILE A 85 -15.07 5.87 -5.61
C ILE A 85 -14.89 4.41 -5.17
N GLU A 86 -15.23 3.44 -6.02
CA GLU A 86 -15.05 2.01 -5.73
C GLU A 86 -13.59 1.65 -5.41
N PHE A 87 -12.64 2.18 -6.19
CA PHE A 87 -11.20 2.08 -5.90
C PHE A 87 -10.85 2.69 -4.54
N PHE A 88 -11.36 3.88 -4.26
CA PHE A 88 -11.06 4.61 -3.04
C PHE A 88 -11.57 3.89 -1.78
N GLU A 89 -12.81 3.40 -1.82
CA GLU A 89 -13.42 2.59 -0.76
C GLU A 89 -12.64 1.28 -0.54
N HIS A 90 -12.20 0.62 -1.62
CA HIS A 90 -11.36 -0.58 -1.49
C HIS A 90 -10.03 -0.28 -0.77
N CYS A 91 -9.38 0.85 -1.09
CA CYS A 91 -8.16 1.28 -0.40
C CYS A 91 -8.37 1.60 1.08
N ASP A 92 -9.49 2.24 1.43
CA ASP A 92 -9.81 2.67 2.79
C ASP A 92 -10.36 1.53 3.66
N GLU A 93 -11.36 0.82 3.16
CA GLU A 93 -12.14 -0.15 3.94
C GLU A 93 -11.51 -1.53 3.99
N LEU A 94 -10.86 -1.95 2.90
CA LEU A 94 -10.35 -3.32 2.76
C LEU A 94 -8.83 -3.38 2.87
N LEU A 95 -8.12 -2.59 2.04
CA LEU A 95 -6.65 -2.61 2.04
C LEU A 95 -6.04 -1.83 3.22
N LYS A 96 -6.81 -0.91 3.82
CA LYS A 96 -6.40 -0.11 5.00
C LYS A 96 -5.06 0.61 4.79
N VAL A 97 -4.91 1.24 3.62
CA VAL A 97 -3.71 2.02 3.30
C VAL A 97 -3.75 3.38 3.99
N ARG A 98 -2.58 3.88 4.39
CA ARG A 98 -2.44 5.19 5.06
C ARG A 98 -2.61 6.36 4.09
N CYS A 99 -2.05 6.22 2.90
CA CYS A 99 -2.08 7.27 1.89
C CYS A 99 -2.40 6.71 0.50
N ILE A 100 -3.05 7.55 -0.30
CA ILE A 100 -3.15 7.37 -1.75
C ILE A 100 -2.33 8.48 -2.42
N TYR A 101 -1.39 8.08 -3.28
CA TYR A 101 -0.54 8.94 -4.07
C TYR A 101 -0.98 8.94 -5.54
N MET A 102 -1.33 10.11 -6.06
CA MET A 102 -1.68 10.32 -7.45
C MET A 102 -0.46 10.90 -8.17
N CYS A 103 0.16 10.11 -9.04
CA CYS A 103 1.43 10.39 -9.69
C CYS A 103 1.21 10.83 -11.13
N PHE A 104 1.60 12.06 -11.43
CA PHE A 104 1.43 12.70 -12.73
C PHE A 104 2.76 12.76 -13.46
N ASP A 105 2.86 12.07 -14.60
CA ASP A 105 4.02 12.13 -15.47
C ASP A 105 4.33 13.59 -15.89
N LYS A 106 5.53 14.06 -15.55
CA LYS A 106 6.05 15.40 -15.85
C LYS A 106 6.30 15.66 -17.33
N GLN A 107 6.50 14.61 -18.13
CA GLN A 107 6.68 14.76 -19.57
C GLN A 107 5.36 15.10 -20.27
N LYS A 108 4.23 14.96 -19.58
CA LYS A 108 2.91 15.28 -20.09
C LYS A 108 2.44 16.63 -19.56
N ILE A 109 1.52 17.25 -20.27
CA ILE A 109 0.99 18.55 -19.88
C ILE A 109 0.27 18.40 -18.53
N PHE A 110 0.83 19.01 -17.48
CA PHE A 110 0.22 19.07 -16.16
C PHE A 110 -0.49 20.41 -15.99
N LYS A 111 -1.83 20.40 -16.03
CA LYS A 111 -2.64 21.60 -15.81
C LYS A 111 -3.14 21.64 -14.37
N GLU A 112 -2.36 22.23 -13.47
CA GLU A 112 -2.71 22.26 -12.03
C GLU A 112 -4.11 22.85 -11.75
N ARG A 113 -4.52 23.87 -12.51
CA ARG A 113 -5.76 24.63 -12.29
C ARG A 113 -7.00 24.07 -13.01
N PHE A 114 -6.85 22.98 -13.76
CA PHE A 114 -7.94 22.36 -14.52
C PHE A 114 -7.81 20.83 -14.48
N GLY A 115 -8.79 20.09 -15.00
CA GLY A 115 -8.66 18.65 -15.16
C GLY A 115 -8.60 17.84 -13.85
N ILE A 116 -7.92 16.69 -13.92
CA ILE A 116 -7.80 15.74 -12.81
C ILE A 116 -7.11 16.35 -11.57
N PRO A 117 -5.98 17.09 -11.67
CA PRO A 117 -5.34 17.70 -10.50
C PRO A 117 -6.28 18.64 -9.72
N PHE A 118 -7.07 19.45 -10.42
CA PHE A 118 -8.02 20.37 -9.81
C PHE A 118 -9.17 19.63 -9.13
N ALA A 119 -9.71 18.59 -9.77
CA ALA A 119 -10.75 17.74 -9.19
C ALA A 119 -10.25 17.04 -7.91
N LEU A 120 -9.05 16.44 -7.95
CA LEU A 120 -8.44 15.79 -6.78
C LEU A 120 -8.20 16.77 -5.63
N ARG A 121 -7.75 18.00 -5.94
CA ARG A 121 -7.61 19.06 -4.92
C ARG A 121 -8.94 19.39 -4.24
N SER A 122 -10.02 19.42 -5.01
CA SER A 122 -11.35 19.74 -4.52
C SER A 122 -11.90 18.70 -3.54
N ILE A 123 -11.42 17.46 -3.63
CA ILE A 123 -11.78 16.37 -2.72
C ILE A 123 -10.72 16.10 -1.64
N GLY A 124 -9.71 16.98 -1.49
CA GLY A 124 -8.77 16.94 -0.36
C GLY A 124 -7.37 16.39 -0.65
N PHE A 125 -7.05 16.00 -1.89
CA PHE A 125 -5.66 15.70 -2.25
C PHE A 125 -4.81 16.98 -2.19
N LYS A 126 -3.60 16.87 -1.65
CA LYS A 126 -2.64 17.98 -1.55
C LYS A 126 -1.44 17.70 -2.43
N MET A 127 -0.95 18.74 -3.10
CA MET A 127 0.32 18.65 -3.81
C MET A 127 1.45 18.35 -2.81
N LEU A 128 2.33 17.42 -3.17
CA LEU A 128 3.45 17.02 -2.35
C LEU A 128 4.73 17.72 -2.83
N ASN A 129 5.55 18.17 -1.89
CA ASN A 129 6.89 18.66 -2.21
C ASN A 129 7.76 17.45 -2.61
N PRO A 130 8.65 17.54 -3.63
CA PRO A 130 9.44 16.39 -4.05
C PRO A 130 10.27 15.74 -2.93
N ASP A 131 10.65 16.50 -1.91
CA ASP A 131 11.41 16.00 -0.76
C ASP A 131 10.56 15.25 0.27
N GLU A 132 9.24 15.35 0.19
CA GLU A 132 8.29 14.60 1.02
C GLU A 132 7.75 13.35 0.30
N CYS A 133 8.22 13.07 -0.92
CA CYS A 133 7.77 11.94 -1.72
C CYS A 133 8.35 10.62 -1.19
N PRO A 134 7.54 9.54 -1.11
CA PRO A 134 8.04 8.20 -0.82
C PRO A 134 9.22 7.82 -1.72
N ALA A 135 10.21 7.14 -1.16
CA ALA A 135 11.42 6.74 -1.88
C ALA A 135 11.14 5.77 -3.04
N SER A 136 10.04 5.02 -2.94
CA SER A 136 9.53 4.10 -3.96
C SER A 136 8.95 4.81 -5.19
N ILE A 137 8.72 6.12 -5.14
CA ILE A 137 8.22 6.93 -6.26
C ILE A 137 9.35 7.80 -6.82
N ASP A 138 9.59 7.72 -8.13
CA ASP A 138 10.58 8.58 -8.78
C ASP A 138 10.10 10.05 -8.88
N LYS A 139 10.54 10.85 -7.91
CA LYS A 139 10.26 12.29 -7.86
C LYS A 139 10.80 13.08 -9.05
N SER A 140 11.72 12.53 -9.85
CA SER A 140 12.22 13.19 -11.06
C SER A 140 11.23 13.09 -12.21
N SER A 141 10.52 11.96 -12.30
CA SER A 141 9.55 11.68 -13.36
C SER A 141 8.13 12.13 -13.03
N TYR A 142 7.76 12.22 -11.75
CA TYR A 142 6.39 12.49 -11.33
C TYR A 142 6.21 13.78 -10.52
N VAL A 143 5.10 14.48 -10.77
CA VAL A 143 4.47 15.39 -9.81
C VAL A 143 3.48 14.55 -9.00
N VAL A 144 3.45 14.71 -7.68
CA VAL A 144 2.68 13.82 -6.80
C VAL A 144 1.66 14.62 -5.99
N MET A 145 0.42 14.14 -5.96
CA MET A 145 -0.58 14.59 -5.00
C MET A 145 -0.89 13.48 -4.00
N ARG A 146 -1.02 13.81 -2.72
CA ARG A 146 -1.29 12.86 -1.63
C ARG A 146 -2.66 13.10 -1.03
N TYR A 147 -3.40 12.03 -0.80
CA TYR A 147 -4.53 11.98 0.13
C TYR A 147 -4.15 11.12 1.33
N ARG A 148 -4.45 11.58 2.54
CA ARG A 148 -4.26 10.82 3.77
C ARG A 148 -5.59 10.22 4.18
N LEU A 149 -5.65 8.90 4.28
CA LEU A 149 -6.78 8.19 4.86
C LEU A 149 -6.59 8.21 6.37
N TYR A 150 -7.60 8.69 7.10
CA TYR A 150 -7.56 8.73 8.57
C TYR A 150 -7.84 7.31 9.06
N ILE A 151 -6.78 6.59 9.43
CA ILE A 151 -6.86 5.36 10.22
C ILE A 151 -6.60 5.73 11.68
#